data_AF-A0A484Z6R7-F1
#
_entry.id   AF-A0A484Z6R7-F1
#
_cell.length_a   1.000
_cell.length_b   1.000
_cell.length_c   1.000
_cell.angle_alpha   90.00
_cell.angle_beta   90.00
_cell.angle_gamma   90.00
#
_symmetry.space_group_name_H-M   'P 1'
#
loop_
_entity.id
_entity.type
_entity.pdbx_description
1 polymer ?
#
loop_
_entity_poly.entity_id
_entity_poly.type
_entity_poly.pdbx_seq_one_letter_code
_entity_poly.pdbx_strand_id
1 'polypeptide(L)' 'MQRWPDSAEVSSASTIPNTDARNIPLRVKLTQGSQTWQDEVLMIREGQCWAVDDVRYIGGNVHAPAGTLRQSIENR' A
#
# COMPACT_ATOMS: atom_id res chain seq x y z
N MET A 1 -17.87 -3.96 12.20
CA MET A 1 -17.08 -5.20 12.22
C MET A 1 -16.11 -5.10 11.05
N GLN A 2 -14.86 -4.71 11.29
CA GLN A 2 -13.90 -4.54 10.18
C GLN A 2 -13.38 -5.92 9.78
N ARG A 3 -13.71 -6.35 8.56
CA ARG A 3 -13.22 -7.61 8.01
C ARG A 3 -11.88 -7.36 7.36
N TRP A 4 -10.88 -8.18 7.68
CA TRP A 4 -9.53 -8.12 7.10
C TRP A 4 -9.48 -8.85 5.75
N PRO A 5 -8.61 -8.45 4.83
CA PRO A 5 -8.42 -9.17 3.56
C PRO A 5 -7.97 -10.62 3.80
N ASP A 6 -8.44 -11.54 2.96
CA ASP A 6 -8.09 -12.96 2.96
C ASP A 6 -6.74 -13.20 2.27
N SER A 7 -6.36 -12.33 1.33
CA SER A 7 -5.05 -12.38 0.67
C SER A 7 -4.52 -11.00 0.27
N ALA A 8 -3.20 -10.90 0.15
CA ALA A 8 -2.47 -9.74 -0.31
C ALA A 8 -1.36 -10.18 -1.30
N GLU A 9 -1.38 -9.62 -2.50
CA GLU A 9 -0.42 -9.94 -3.57
C GLU A 9 0.22 -8.66 -4.09
N VAL A 10 1.56 -8.60 -4.12
CA VAL A 10 2.25 -7.51 -4.81
C VAL A 10 2.02 -7.68 -6.30
N SER A 11 1.27 -6.77 -6.90
CA SER A 11 1.06 -6.75 -8.35
C SER A 11 2.40 -6.58 -9.02
N SER A 12 2.74 -7.46 -9.98
CA SER A 12 4.02 -7.55 -10.71
C SER A 12 4.85 -6.28 -10.57
N ALA A 13 5.81 -6.33 -9.64
CA ALA A 13 6.70 -5.22 -9.38
C ALA A 13 7.42 -4.91 -10.69
N SER A 14 7.08 -3.75 -11.24
CA SER A 14 7.80 -3.08 -12.29
C SER A 14 9.27 -3.07 -11.89
N THR A 15 10.16 -3.51 -12.78
CA THR A 15 11.59 -3.28 -12.63
C THR A 15 11.78 -1.84 -12.14
N ILE A 16 12.50 -1.64 -11.03
CA ILE A 16 12.84 -0.32 -10.51
C ILE A 16 14.14 0.08 -11.22
N PRO A 17 14.12 0.84 -12.33
CA PRO A 17 15.35 1.25 -13.01
C PRO A 17 16.11 2.32 -12.23
N ASN A 18 15.45 3.03 -11.31
CA ASN A 18 16.04 4.13 -10.55
C ASN A 18 16.07 3.82 -9.06
N THR A 19 17.20 3.28 -8.59
CA THR A 19 17.43 2.95 -7.17
C THR A 19 17.44 4.16 -6.25
N ASP A 20 17.56 5.37 -6.78
CA ASP A 20 17.57 6.62 -6.02
C ASP A 20 16.17 7.26 -5.92
N ALA A 21 15.13 6.61 -6.45
CA ALA A 21 13.76 7.06 -6.30
C ALA A 21 13.34 7.05 -4.82
N ARG A 22 13.07 8.24 -4.27
CA ARG A 22 12.43 8.41 -2.97
C ARG A 22 10.93 8.20 -3.16
N ASN A 23 10.36 7.22 -2.46
CA ASN A 23 8.95 6.80 -2.48
C ASN A 23 8.57 5.97 -3.71
N ILE A 24 8.97 4.70 -3.71
CA ILE A 24 8.54 3.74 -4.72
C ILE A 24 7.20 3.14 -4.29
N PRO A 25 6.10 3.38 -5.03
CA PRO A 25 4.83 2.77 -4.71
C PRO A 25 4.79 1.33 -5.21
N LEU A 26 4.73 0.37 -4.29
CA LEU A 26 4.39 -1.02 -4.60
C LEU A 26 2.88 -1.18 -4.57
N ARG A 27 2.30 -1.56 -5.71
CA ARG A 27 0.86 -1.79 -5.84
C ARG A 27 0.52 -3.16 -5.26
N VAL A 28 -0.27 -3.18 -4.20
CA VAL A 28 -0.70 -4.41 -3.53
C VAL A 28 -2.17 -4.64 -3.82
N LYS A 29 -2.47 -5.79 -4.43
CA LYS A 29 -3.83 -6.27 -4.65
C LYS A 29 -4.27 -7.00 -3.39
N LEU A 30 -5.42 -6.59 -2.85
CA LEU A 30 -6.02 -7.16 -1.66
C LEU A 30 -7.34 -7.81 -2.05
N THR A 31 -7.61 -9.01 -1.52
CA THR A 31 -8.83 -9.77 -1.83
C THR A 31 -9.55 -10.13 -0.54
N GLN A 32 -10.87 -9.97 -0.49
CA GLN A 32 -11.74 -10.43 0.58
C GLN A 32 -13.02 -11.02 0.00
N GLY A 33 -13.21 -12.33 0.11
CA GLY A 33 -14.30 -13.04 -0.57
C GLY A 33 -14.28 -12.73 -2.08
N SER A 34 -15.35 -12.10 -2.57
CA SER A 34 -15.46 -11.67 -3.97
C SER A 34 -14.96 -10.25 -4.24
N GLN A 35 -14.62 -9.48 -3.20
CA GLN A 35 -14.15 -8.12 -3.34
C GLN A 35 -12.64 -8.09 -3.55
N THR A 36 -12.19 -7.17 -4.39
CA THR A 36 -10.77 -6.93 -4.65
C THR A 36 -10.53 -5.45 -4.80
N TRP A 37 -9.44 -4.95 -4.21
CA TRP A 37 -9.01 -3.56 -4.33
C TRP A 37 -7.49 -3.47 -4.39
N GLN A 38 -6.99 -2.25 -4.59
CA GLN A 38 -5.56 -1.96 -4.62
C GLN A 38 -5.22 -0.82 -3.68
N ASP A 39 -4.15 -1.03 -2.92
CA ASP A 39 -3.46 0.00 -2.15
C ASP A 39 -2.01 0.09 -2.61
N GLU A 40 -1.32 1.15 -2.18
CA GLU A 40 0.09 1.34 -2.45
C GLU A 40 0.89 1.34 -1.15
N VAL A 41 1.91 0.48 -1.10
CA VAL A 41 2.90 0.50 -0.04
C VAL A 41 4.05 1.37 -0.51
N LEU A 42 4.25 2.50 0.16
CA LEU A 42 5.32 3.43 -0.16
C LEU A 42 6.61 2.92 0.48
N MET A 43 7.61 2.64 -0.36
CA MET A 43 8.90 2.15 0.09
C MET A 43 9.96 3.26 0.04
N ILE A 44 10.81 3.30 1.06
CA ILE A 44 11.99 4.16 1.14
C ILE A 44 13.25 3.30 1.25
N ARG A 45 14.35 3.78 0.67
CA ARG A 45 15.67 3.12 0.77
C ARG A 45 16.37 3.60 2.05
N GLU A 46 16.66 2.67 2.95
CA GLU A 46 17.47 2.90 4.15
C GLU A 46 18.77 2.11 4.03
N GLY A 47 19.83 2.79 3.57
CA GLY A 47 21.09 2.15 3.23
C GLY A 47 20.92 1.09 2.14
N GLN A 48 21.03 -0.18 2.51
CA GLN A 48 20.89 -1.32 1.60
C GLN A 48 19.53 -2.04 1.68
N CYS A 49 18.63 -1.58 2.55
CA CYS A 49 17.33 -2.19 2.76
C CYS A 49 16.20 -1.29 2.22
N TRP A 50 15.08 -1.92 1.87
CA TRP A 50 13.83 -1.21 1.63
C TRP A 50 12.98 -1.27 2.89
N ALA A 51 12.58 -0.10 3.39
CA ALA A 51 11.65 0.04 4.51
C ALA A 51 10.30 0.56 4.01
N VAL A 52 9.24 0.23 4.72
CA VAL A 52 7.91 0.82 4.48
C VAL A 52 7.89 2.21 5.11
N ASP A 53 7.60 3.24 4.32
CA ASP A 53 7.41 4.62 4.80
C ASP A 53 5.94 4.88 5.20
N ASP A 54 5.00 4.51 4.33
CA ASP A 54 3.56 4.68 4.57
C ASP A 54 2.74 3.72 3.70
N VAL A 55 1.45 3.62 3.98
CA VAL A 55 0.47 2.94 3.14
C VAL A 55 -0.52 3.97 2.62
N ARG A 56 -0.65 4.06 1.30
CA ARG A 56 -1.61 4.91 0.62
C ARG A 56 -2.82 4.09 0.20
N TYR A 57 -3.98 4.46 0.75
CA TYR A 57 -5.27 3.97 0.31
C TYR A 57 -5.69 4.73 -0.95
N ILE A 58 -5.71 4.04 -2.09
CA ILE A 58 -6.05 4.67 -3.39
C ILE A 58 -7.55 5.03 -3.43
N GLY A 59 -8.35 4.39 -2.59
CA GLY A 59 -9.71 4.80 -2.28
C GLY A 59 -10.78 4.21 -3.19
N GLY A 60 -11.97 4.07 -2.60
CA GLY A 60 -13.18 3.60 -3.23
C GLY A 60 -13.94 2.64 -2.32
N ASN A 61 -14.60 3.13 -1.27
CA ASN A 61 -15.60 2.48 -0.39
C ASN A 61 -15.41 1.03 0.10
N VAL A 62 -14.28 0.36 -0.16
CA VAL A 62 -14.14 -1.08 0.14
C VAL A 62 -13.63 -1.31 1.56
N HIS A 63 -12.62 -0.58 2.02
CA HIS A 63 -12.06 -0.80 3.37
C HIS A 63 -11.61 0.47 4.12
N ALA A 64 -11.25 1.55 3.42
CA ALA A 64 -10.85 2.82 4.01
C ALA A 64 -11.14 4.01 3.07
N PRO A 65 -11.34 5.23 3.60
CA PRO A 65 -11.31 6.46 2.80
C PRO A 65 -9.96 6.63 2.09
N ALA A 66 -9.96 7.33 0.95
CA ALA A 66 -8.72 7.70 0.27
C ALA A 66 -7.84 8.56 1.20
N GLY A 67 -6.54 8.28 1.24
CA GLY A 67 -5.60 8.93 2.15
C GLY A 67 -4.43 8.03 2.51
N THR A 68 -3.73 8.34 3.60
CA THR A 68 -2.66 7.46 4.10
C THR A 68 -2.96 6.87 5.47
N LEU A 69 -2.28 5.78 5.80
CA LEU A 69 -2.34 5.17 7.13
C LEU A 69 -1.91 6.18 8.19
N ARG A 70 -0.83 6.93 7.95
CA ARG A 70 -0.37 8.00 8.86
C ARG A 70 -1.47 9.02 9.16
N GLN A 71 -2.11 9.56 8.12
CA GLN A 71 -3.24 10.50 8.28
C GLN A 71 -4.42 9.88 9.05
N SER A 72 -4.68 8.58 8.83
CA SER A 72 -5.79 7.86 9.48
C SER A 72 -5.55 7.63 10.97
N ILE A 73 -4.28 7.54 11.39
CA ILE A 73 -3.88 7.41 12.80
C ILE A 73 -3.84 8.79 13.48
N GLU A 74 -3.38 9.82 12.77
CA GLU A 74 -3.30 11.19 13.29
C GLU A 74 -4.68 11.82 13.53
N ASN A 75 -5.68 11.50 12.70
CA ASN A 75 -7.05 12.02 12.82
C ASN A 75 -7.95 11.18 13.74
N ARG A 76 -7.37 10.40 14.66
CA ARG A 76 -8.12 9.54 15.60
C ARG A 76 -8.26 10.19 16.97
#